data_AF-A0A210PRH2-F1
#
_entry.id   AF-A0A210PRH2-F1
#
_cell.length_a   1.000
_cell.length_b   1.000
_cell.length_c   1.000
_cell.angle_alpha   90.00
_cell.angle_beta   90.00
_cell.angle_gamma   90.00
#
_symmetry.space_group_name_H-M   'P 1'
#
loop_
_entity.id
_entity.type
_entity.pdbx_description
1 polymer ?
#
loop_
_entity_poly.entity_id
_entity_poly.type
_entity_poly.pdbx_seq_one_letter_code
_entity_poly.pdbx_strand_id
1 'polypeptide(L)'
;MVPTSLSVGTDDLLKLQEAQETQLVLNIGGSDFRTTRSTLLKDPQSKLARMVSKDSPVRPDKGGKYFLDRDSHHFRFILNYRNNCILNPRLLPKDIRYLNEMLLEAEFYNLEGLVRIIHTRLLALYALE
;
A
#
# COMPACT_ATOMS: atom_id res chain seq x y z
N MET A 1 9.86 -42.29 -5.16
CA MET A 1 9.44 -41.08 -4.41
C MET A 1 9.21 -39.99 -5.43
N VAL A 2 7.95 -39.66 -5.73
CA VAL A 2 7.58 -38.56 -6.64
C VAL A 2 7.43 -37.31 -5.78
N PRO A 3 7.93 -36.12 -6.20
CA PRO A 3 7.70 -34.90 -5.44
C PRO A 3 6.21 -34.60 -5.42
N THR A 4 5.65 -34.40 -4.22
CA THR A 4 4.29 -33.94 -4.01
C THR A 4 4.08 -32.65 -4.79
N SER A 5 3.30 -32.72 -5.86
CA SER A 5 2.83 -31.54 -6.58
C SER A 5 2.07 -30.65 -5.59
N LEU A 6 2.50 -29.39 -5.48
CA LEU A 6 1.74 -28.36 -4.79
C LEU A 6 0.37 -28.27 -5.47
N SER A 7 -0.65 -28.81 -4.81
CA SER A 7 -2.04 -28.53 -5.13
C SER A 7 -2.28 -27.05 -4.84
N VAL A 8 -2.05 -26.19 -5.83
CA VAL A 8 -2.63 -24.83 -5.80
C VAL A 8 -4.13 -25.04 -5.66
N GLY A 9 -4.70 -24.64 -4.52
CA GLY A 9 -6.10 -24.89 -4.23
C GLY A 9 -6.97 -24.10 -5.21
N THR A 10 -8.15 -24.62 -5.53
CA THR A 10 -9.17 -23.89 -6.29
C THR A 10 -9.44 -22.49 -5.71
N ASP A 11 -9.30 -22.34 -4.40
CA ASP A 11 -9.46 -21.07 -3.68
C ASP A 11 -8.41 -20.02 -4.06
N ASP A 12 -7.18 -20.44 -4.37
CA ASP A 12 -6.11 -19.53 -4.79
C ASP A 12 -6.38 -18.99 -6.20
N LEU A 13 -6.88 -19.84 -7.10
CA LEU A 13 -7.26 -19.44 -8.46
C LEU A 13 -8.45 -18.47 -8.45
N LEU A 14 -9.45 -18.70 -7.59
CA LEU A 14 -10.58 -17.80 -7.42
C LEU A 14 -10.16 -16.42 -6.91
N LYS A 15 -9.25 -16.36 -5.92
CA LYS A 15 -8.67 -15.09 -5.43
C LYS A 15 -7.90 -14.35 -6.51
N LEU A 16 -7.15 -15.07 -7.35
CA LEU A 16 -6.42 -14.46 -8.48
C LEU A 16 -7.39 -13.86 -9.50
N GLN A 17 -8.50 -14.55 -9.80
CA GLN A 17 -9.51 -14.02 -10.71
C GLN A 17 -10.22 -12.79 -10.14
N GLU A 18 -10.62 -12.81 -8.86
CA GLU A 18 -11.17 -11.63 -8.18
C GLU A 18 -10.19 -10.45 -8.21
N ALA A 19 -8.90 -10.71 -8.02
CA ALA A 19 -7.86 -9.68 -8.10
C ALA A 19 -7.76 -9.05 -9.50
N GLN A 20 -7.92 -9.85 -10.57
CA GLN A 20 -7.96 -9.36 -11.95
C GLN A 20 -9.21 -8.50 -12.20
N GLU A 21 -10.37 -8.95 -11.75
CA GLU A 21 -11.67 -8.26 -11.95
C GLU A 21 -11.78 -6.97 -11.15
N THR A 22 -11.12 -6.90 -9.98
CA THR A 22 -11.16 -5.73 -9.08
C THR A 22 -9.92 -4.85 -9.16
N GLN A 23 -9.07 -5.08 -10.16
CA GLN A 23 -7.86 -4.30 -10.37
C GLN A 23 -8.19 -2.83 -10.66
N LEU A 24 -7.40 -1.94 -10.09
CA LEU A 24 -7.46 -0.51 -10.31
C LEU A 24 -6.06 0.07 -10.53
N VAL A 25 -6.02 1.24 -11.16
CA VAL A 25 -4.79 2.00 -11.41
C VAL A 25 -4.84 3.29 -10.60
N LEU A 26 -3.78 3.53 -9.83
CA LEU A 26 -3.52 4.78 -9.13
C LEU A 26 -2.36 5.48 -9.84
N ASN A 27 -2.59 6.66 -10.41
CA ASN A 27 -1.53 7.53 -10.90
C ASN A 27 -1.14 8.50 -9.77
N ILE A 28 0.08 8.35 -9.26
CA ILE A 28 0.62 9.17 -8.18
C ILE A 28 1.71 10.05 -8.79
N GLY A 29 1.47 11.36 -8.90
CA GLY A 29 2.46 12.31 -9.42
C GLY A 29 3.02 11.94 -10.81
N GLY A 30 2.21 11.29 -11.66
CA GLY A 30 2.62 10.83 -12.99
C GLY A 30 3.07 9.36 -13.06
N SER A 31 3.21 8.66 -11.94
CA SER A 31 3.61 7.25 -11.89
C SER A 31 2.41 6.32 -11.66
N ASP A 32 2.23 5.31 -12.53
CA ASP A 32 1.12 4.35 -12.41
C ASP A 32 1.46 3.19 -11.45
N PHE A 33 0.55 2.94 -10.51
CA PHE A 33 0.57 1.80 -9.61
C PHE A 33 -0.70 0.98 -9.76
N ARG A 34 -0.55 -0.34 -9.77
CA ARG A 34 -1.66 -1.30 -9.90
C ARG A 34 -1.87 -2.03 -8.59
N THR A 35 -3.13 -2.12 -8.17
CA THR A 35 -3.54 -2.88 -6.99
C THR A 35 -5.02 -3.25 -7.11
N THR A 36 -5.62 -3.86 -6.11
CA THR A 36 -7.04 -4.23 -6.09
C THR A 36 -7.83 -3.30 -5.18
N ARG A 37 -9.14 -3.18 -5.43
CA ARG A 37 -10.04 -2.46 -4.51
C ARG A 37 -9.99 -3.04 -3.09
N SER A 38 -9.93 -4.37 -2.97
CA SER A 38 -9.85 -5.06 -1.68
C SER A 38 -8.61 -4.67 -0.87
N THR A 39 -7.43 -4.54 -1.50
CA THR A 39 -6.20 -4.08 -0.82
C THR A 39 -6.34 -2.68 -0.25
N LEU A 40 -6.94 -1.75 -0.99
CA LEU A 40 -7.13 -0.39 -0.50
C LEU A 40 -8.13 -0.34 0.66
N LEU A 41 -9.21 -1.13 0.59
CA LEU A 41 -10.29 -1.16 1.59
C LEU A 41 -9.93 -1.84 2.93
N LYS A 42 -8.78 -2.52 3.05
CA LYS A 42 -8.34 -3.18 4.31
C LYS A 42 -8.29 -2.28 5.55
N ASP A 43 -8.28 -0.96 5.35
CA ASP A 43 -8.25 0.06 6.41
C ASP A 43 -9.22 1.15 5.99
N PRO A 44 -10.47 1.03 6.45
CA PRO A 44 -11.53 1.96 6.10
C PRO A 44 -11.22 3.42 6.48
N GLN A 45 -10.29 3.64 7.43
CA GLN A 45 -9.89 4.98 7.87
C GLN A 45 -8.82 5.61 6.97
N SER A 46 -8.22 4.85 6.07
CA SER A 46 -7.26 5.39 5.10
C SER A 46 -7.93 6.28 4.05
N LYS A 47 -7.22 7.31 3.59
CA LYS A 47 -7.68 8.17 2.48
C LYS A 47 -7.92 7.36 1.21
N LEU A 48 -7.07 6.36 0.93
CA LEU A 48 -7.20 5.48 -0.22
C LEU A 48 -8.49 4.64 -0.16
N ALA A 49 -8.86 4.09 1.00
CA ALA A 49 -10.11 3.37 1.16
C ALA A 49 -11.33 4.26 0.92
N ARG A 50 -11.33 5.48 1.48
CA ARG A 50 -12.41 6.47 1.24
C ARG A 50 -12.50 6.90 -0.22
N MET A 51 -11.39 6.93 -0.95
CA MET A 51 -11.38 7.28 -2.37
C MET A 51 -12.01 6.19 -3.25
N VAL A 52 -11.90 4.92 -2.84
CA VAL A 52 -12.44 3.77 -3.60
C VAL A 52 -13.62 3.10 -2.90
N SER A 53 -14.25 3.76 -1.93
CA SER A 53 -15.50 3.27 -1.35
C SER A 53 -16.66 3.46 -2.35
N LYS A 54 -17.74 2.69 -2.18
CA LYS A 54 -18.92 2.78 -3.05
C LYS A 54 -19.53 4.19 -3.05
N ASP A 55 -19.54 4.82 -1.87
CA ASP A 55 -20.12 6.14 -1.64
C ASP A 55 -19.13 7.29 -1.85
N SER A 56 -17.91 7.00 -2.32
CA SER A 56 -16.93 8.04 -2.58
C SER A 56 -17.47 9.03 -3.62
N PRO A 57 -17.27 10.35 -3.50
CA PRO A 57 -17.51 11.29 -4.59
C PRO A 57 -16.39 11.25 -5.63
N VAL A 58 -15.22 10.66 -5.30
CA VAL A 58 -14.09 10.56 -6.22
C VAL A 58 -14.37 9.48 -7.26
N ARG A 59 -14.10 9.81 -8.52
CA ARG A 59 -14.27 8.91 -9.66
C ARG A 59 -12.95 8.82 -10.41
N PRO A 60 -12.66 7.67 -11.02
CA PRO A 60 -11.50 7.57 -11.91
C PRO A 60 -11.72 8.47 -13.14
N ASP A 61 -10.63 8.79 -13.81
CA ASP A 61 -10.65 9.49 -15.09
C ASP A 61 -11.27 8.63 -16.21
N LYS A 62 -11.32 9.19 -17.43
CA LYS A 62 -11.84 8.48 -18.62
C LYS A 62 -11.09 7.19 -18.94
N GLY A 63 -9.85 7.04 -18.47
CA GLY A 63 -9.01 5.86 -18.62
C GLY A 63 -9.09 4.88 -17.45
N GLY A 64 -9.97 5.11 -16.48
CA GLY A 64 -10.13 4.23 -15.31
C GLY A 64 -9.08 4.43 -14.23
N LYS A 65 -8.30 5.53 -14.27
CA LYS A 65 -7.22 5.80 -13.30
C LYS A 65 -7.66 6.81 -12.25
N TYR A 66 -7.28 6.57 -10.99
CA TYR A 66 -7.38 7.58 -9.95
C TYR A 66 -6.08 8.38 -9.90
N PHE A 67 -6.17 9.70 -10.03
CA PHE A 67 -5.00 10.58 -9.95
C PHE A 67 -4.86 11.18 -8.56
N LEU A 68 -3.63 11.19 -8.04
CA LEU A 68 -3.25 11.89 -6.82
C LEU A 68 -2.00 12.71 -7.10
N ASP A 69 -2.10 14.02 -6.84
CA ASP A 69 -0.99 14.96 -6.97
C ASP A 69 -0.05 14.86 -5.76
N ARG A 70 0.69 13.76 -5.70
CA ARG A 70 1.63 13.39 -4.63
C ARG A 70 2.91 12.81 -5.21
N ASP A 71 3.96 12.81 -4.43
CA ASP A 71 5.22 12.17 -4.81
C ASP A 71 5.08 10.64 -4.84
N SER A 72 5.47 10.03 -5.95
CA SER A 72 5.42 8.58 -6.13
C SER A 72 6.59 7.84 -5.50
N HIS A 73 7.66 8.54 -5.10
CA HIS A 73 8.92 7.94 -4.65
C HIS A 73 8.71 6.91 -3.52
N HIS A 74 7.83 7.23 -2.57
CA HIS A 74 7.54 6.39 -1.40
C HIS A 74 6.30 5.49 -1.57
N PHE A 75 5.53 5.67 -2.64
CA PHE A 75 4.21 5.04 -2.74
C PHE A 75 4.26 3.52 -2.87
N ARG A 76 5.37 2.96 -3.39
CA ARG A 76 5.58 1.50 -3.38
C ARG A 76 5.61 0.93 -1.95
N PHE A 77 6.25 1.63 -1.01
CA PHE A 77 6.27 1.21 0.39
C PHE A 77 4.88 1.31 1.01
N ILE A 78 4.13 2.37 0.70
CA ILE A 78 2.73 2.51 1.12
C ILE A 78 1.93 1.29 0.67
N LEU A 79 1.98 0.91 -0.61
CA LEU A 79 1.25 -0.28 -1.10
C LEU A 79 1.73 -1.58 -0.48
N ASN A 80 3.03 -1.76 -0.27
CA ASN A 80 3.56 -2.96 0.37
C ASN A 80 3.08 -3.09 1.83
N TYR A 81 2.99 -1.98 2.56
CA TYR A 81 2.37 -1.93 3.88
C TYR A 81 0.90 -2.37 3.82
N ARG A 82 0.10 -1.85 2.86
CA ARG A 82 -1.30 -2.26 2.64
C ARG A 82 -1.48 -3.74 2.32
N ASN A 83 -0.50 -4.34 1.64
CA ASN A 83 -0.50 -5.75 1.30
C ASN A 83 0.00 -6.66 2.44
N ASN A 84 0.19 -6.12 3.65
CA ASN A 84 0.74 -6.83 4.82
C ASN A 84 2.17 -7.34 4.59
N CYS A 85 2.88 -6.85 3.56
CA CYS A 85 4.25 -7.27 3.28
C CYS A 85 5.27 -6.62 4.23
N ILE A 86 4.92 -5.48 4.84
CA ILE A 86 5.80 -4.73 5.74
C ILE A 86 5.05 -4.45 7.04
N LEU A 87 5.25 -5.31 8.04
CA LEU A 87 4.74 -5.11 9.40
C LEU A 87 5.86 -4.97 10.44
N ASN A 88 7.12 -5.21 10.04
CA ASN A 88 8.28 -5.19 10.92
C ASN A 88 9.12 -3.91 10.69
N PRO A 89 9.24 -3.01 11.69
CA PRO A 89 10.03 -1.78 11.59
C PRO A 89 11.50 -2.00 11.22
N ARG A 90 12.07 -3.17 11.51
CA ARG A 90 13.47 -3.49 11.16
C ARG A 90 13.70 -3.67 9.65
N LEU A 91 12.64 -3.94 8.90
CA LEU A 91 12.68 -4.04 7.43
C LEU A 91 12.65 -2.68 6.75
N LEU A 92 12.41 -1.59 7.49
CA LEU A 92 12.48 -0.25 6.95
C LEU A 92 13.95 0.20 6.78
N PRO A 93 14.23 1.07 5.79
CA PRO A 93 15.54 1.66 5.60
C PRO A 93 16.11 2.33 6.86
N LYS A 94 17.43 2.54 6.88
CA LYS A 94 18.13 3.28 7.93
C LYS A 94 18.31 4.77 7.60
N ASP A 95 18.04 5.18 6.37
CA ASP A 95 18.14 6.58 5.96
C ASP A 95 17.02 7.39 6.65
N ILE A 96 17.42 8.30 7.54
CA ILE A 96 16.50 9.13 8.33
C ILE A 96 15.70 10.09 7.44
N ARG A 97 16.31 10.65 6.38
CA ARG A 97 15.61 11.54 5.45
C ARG A 97 14.51 10.78 4.71
N TYR A 98 14.85 9.60 4.21
CA TYR A 98 13.90 8.70 3.55
C TYR A 98 12.71 8.33 4.47
N LEU A 99 12.98 8.04 5.75
CA LEU A 99 11.94 7.72 6.72
C LEU A 99 11.03 8.93 7.02
N ASN A 100 11.59 10.14 7.12
CA ASN A 100 10.81 11.36 7.32
C ASN A 100 9.94 11.69 6.11
N GLU A 101 10.46 11.55 4.89
CA GLU A 101 9.67 11.73 3.66
C GLU A 101 8.53 10.69 3.57
N MET A 102 8.82 9.42 3.90
CA MET A 102 7.80 8.38 3.99
C MET A 102 6.75 8.65 5.07
N LEU A 103 7.14 9.26 6.20
CA LEU A 103 6.22 9.64 7.27
C LEU A 103 5.19 10.65 6.77
N LEU A 104 5.63 11.68 6.01
CA LEU A 104 4.73 12.68 5.42
C LEU A 104 3.68 12.03 4.49
N GLU A 105 4.09 11.04 3.69
CA GLU A 105 3.14 10.31 2.85
C GLU A 105 2.21 9.42 3.67
N ALA A 106 2.72 8.72 4.70
CA ALA A 106 1.91 7.88 5.58
C ALA A 106 0.82 8.70 6.30
N GLU A 107 1.16 9.91 6.76
CA GLU A 107 0.21 10.87 7.33
C GLU A 107 -0.80 11.35 6.28
N PHE A 108 -0.34 11.71 5.08
CA PHE A 108 -1.22 12.15 4.00
C PHE A 108 -2.29 11.09 3.64
N TYR A 109 -1.90 9.82 3.61
CA TYR A 109 -2.80 8.69 3.32
C TYR A 109 -3.62 8.24 4.54
N ASN A 110 -3.41 8.84 5.71
CA ASN A 110 -4.03 8.50 6.99
C ASN A 110 -3.78 7.04 7.40
N LEU A 111 -2.53 6.62 7.39
CA LEU A 111 -2.08 5.26 7.71
C LEU A 111 -1.43 5.20 9.09
N GLU A 112 -2.24 5.35 10.15
CA GLU A 112 -1.77 5.47 11.54
C GLU A 112 -0.85 4.32 11.96
N GLY A 113 -1.13 3.10 11.52
CA GLY A 113 -0.28 1.94 11.81
C GLY A 113 1.11 2.07 11.20
N LEU A 114 1.23 2.60 9.98
CA LEU A 114 2.52 2.83 9.32
C LEU A 114 3.27 4.00 9.97
N VAL A 115 2.56 5.09 10.30
CA VAL A 115 3.10 6.23 11.06
C VAL A 115 3.79 5.74 12.35
N ARG A 116 3.11 4.88 13.13
CA ARG A 116 3.68 4.27 14.36
C ARG A 116 4.92 3.42 14.11
N ILE A 117 4.93 2.62 13.03
CA ILE A 117 6.07 1.79 12.64
C ILE A 117 7.28 2.67 12.28
N ILE A 118 7.06 3.74 11.50
CA ILE A 118 8.12 4.67 11.08
C ILE A 118 8.67 5.42 12.30
N HIS A 119 7.83 5.95 13.20
CA HIS A 119 8.29 6.59 14.44
C HIS A 119 9.13 5.65 15.31
N THR A 120 8.68 4.41 15.50
CA THR A 120 9.45 3.41 16.25
C THR A 120 10.83 3.20 15.62
N ARG A 121 10.90 3.16 14.28
CA ARG A 121 12.17 3.02 13.56
C ARG A 121 13.07 4.24 13.73
N LEU A 122 12.54 5.45 13.61
CA LEU A 122 13.28 6.70 13.79
C LEU A 122 13.85 6.82 15.21
N LEU A 123 13.04 6.58 16.24
CA LEU A 123 13.50 6.58 17.63
C LEU A 123 14.64 5.59 17.87
N ALA A 124 14.54 4.38 17.29
CA ALA A 124 15.60 3.38 17.39
C ALA A 124 16.89 3.78 16.66
N LEU A 125 16.84 4.62 15.63
CA LEU A 125 18.03 5.12 14.94
C LEU A 125 18.69 6.25 15.72
N TYR A 126 17.90 7.20 16.25
CA TYR A 126 18.42 8.29 17.07
C TYR A 126 19.01 7.81 18.40
N ALA A 127 18.58 6.67 18.93
CA ALA A 127 19.15 6.08 20.15
C ALA A 127 20.48 5.33 19.93
N LEU A 128 20.92 5.17 18.68
CA LEU A 128 22.19 4.52 18.31
C LEU A 128 23.30 5.53 17.97
N GLU A 129 22.97 6.81 17.91
CA GLU A 129 23.89 7.95 17.74
C GLU A 129 24.25 8.54 19.10
#